data_AF-A0A7S2UZK6-F1
#
_entry.id   AF-A0A7S2UZK6-F1
#
_cell.length_a   1.000
_cell.length_b   1.000
_cell.length_c   1.000
_cell.angle_alpha   90.00
_cell.angle_beta   90.00
_cell.angle_gamma   90.00
#
_symmetry.space_group_name_H-M   'P 1'
#
loop_
_entity.id
_entity.type
_entity.pdbx_description
1 polymer ?
#
loop_
_entity_poly.entity_id
_entity_poly.type
_entity_poly.pdbx_seq_one_letter_code
_entity_poly.pdbx_strand_id
1 'polypeptide(L)'
;FRAYHSQLLKLQVEIAGKHDLIAVEENAVRNLFTSKVDLSKRRDAFSLGERDTVLDQVDSAPVLVHVAQAEAMKLPYEAIHRSVMKHLMDCATSEYLFILVFFKGFSSEVFNNLFSRTLSLVLETLDGYLGNCHDIIGLLLLVKLTEAQGQVMARRQVPVLDSLLERINSMLWPRLKVVLENNLKSVRQAQPKRRLGQGADLHPHYTTRRYAELVASMHSLHVSDNVPTATTTADAQG
;
A
#
# COMPACT_ATOMS: atom_id res chain seq x y z
N PHE A 1 -11.14 -2.39 18.29
CA PHE A 1 -10.63 -1.75 17.05
C PHE A 1 -9.45 -0.79 17.27
N ARG A 2 -9.57 0.35 17.98
CA ARG A 2 -8.47 1.34 18.13
C ARG A 2 -7.16 0.73 18.67
N ALA A 3 -7.23 -0.10 19.72
CA ALA A 3 -6.04 -0.75 20.28
C ALA A 3 -5.36 -1.68 19.26
N TYR A 4 -6.14 -2.46 18.52
CA TYR A 4 -5.64 -3.33 17.45
C TYR A 4 -4.88 -2.53 16.38
N HIS A 5 -5.50 -1.46 15.87
CA HIS A 5 -4.88 -0.62 14.86
C HIS A 5 -3.58 0.03 15.36
N SER A 6 -3.61 0.63 16.57
CA SER A 6 -2.43 1.26 17.17
C SER A 6 -1.28 0.28 17.40
N GLN A 7 -1.56 -0.97 17.78
CA GLN A 7 -0.51 -1.95 17.99
C GLN A 7 0.07 -2.48 16.66
N LEU A 8 -0.75 -2.65 15.61
CA LEU A 8 -0.24 -2.99 14.28
C LEU A 8 0.70 -1.92 13.72
N LEU A 9 0.37 -0.65 13.91
CA LEU A 9 1.24 0.46 13.46
C LEU A 9 2.64 0.43 14.11
N LYS A 10 2.78 -0.16 15.31
CA LYS A 10 4.10 -0.34 15.94
C LYS A 10 4.99 -1.36 15.21
N LEU A 11 4.40 -2.20 14.37
CA LEU A 11 5.12 -3.17 13.53
C LEU A 11 5.54 -2.58 12.19
N GLN A 12 5.12 -1.36 11.87
CA GLN A 12 5.36 -0.73 10.58
C GLN A 12 6.86 -0.55 10.32
N VAL A 13 7.28 -0.86 9.08
CA VAL A 13 8.58 -0.48 8.53
C VAL A 13 8.40 0.58 7.44
N GLU A 14 9.21 1.63 7.49
CA GLU A 14 9.29 2.63 6.43
C GLU A 14 10.17 2.11 5.29
N ILE A 15 9.59 1.96 4.10
CA ILE A 15 10.28 1.44 2.92
C ILE A 15 10.97 2.55 2.13
N ALA A 16 10.27 3.65 1.88
CA ALA A 16 10.76 4.78 1.11
C ALA A 16 10.53 6.10 1.85
N GLY A 17 11.58 6.92 1.92
CA GLY A 17 11.56 8.25 2.51
C GLY A 17 11.61 9.36 1.47
N LYS A 18 11.60 10.61 1.95
CA LYS A 18 11.55 11.83 1.10
C LYS A 18 12.66 11.93 0.05
N HIS A 19 13.82 11.33 0.31
CA HIS A 19 14.99 11.41 -0.55
C HIS A 19 15.18 10.18 -1.45
N ASP A 20 14.24 9.22 -1.43
CA ASP A 20 14.24 8.05 -2.29
C ASP A 20 13.56 8.40 -3.62
N LEU A 21 14.24 9.27 -4.39
CA LEU A 21 13.85 9.66 -5.74
C LEU A 21 14.67 8.88 -6.79
N ILE A 22 14.14 8.78 -8.01
CA ILE A 22 14.83 8.08 -9.13
C ILE A 22 16.21 8.70 -9.41
N ALA A 23 16.29 10.04 -9.45
CA ALA A 23 17.54 10.76 -9.60
C ALA A 23 17.81 11.64 -8.39
N VAL A 24 18.98 11.47 -7.78
CA VAL A 24 19.42 12.28 -6.63
C VAL A 24 20.84 12.76 -6.89
N GLU A 25 21.08 14.07 -6.77
CA GLU A 25 22.44 14.58 -6.85
C GLU A 25 23.26 14.09 -5.65
N GLU A 26 24.46 13.55 -5.88
CA GLU A 26 25.33 13.00 -4.82
C GLU A 26 25.59 14.00 -3.67
N ASN A 27 25.63 15.30 -3.98
CA ASN A 27 25.84 16.36 -3.00
C ASN A 27 24.63 16.57 -2.06
N ALA A 28 23.41 16.26 -2.49
CA ALA A 28 22.21 16.35 -1.65
C ALA A 28 22.15 15.24 -0.59
N VAL A 29 23.05 14.24 -0.67
CA VAL A 29 23.09 13.06 0.19
C VAL A 29 24.38 12.98 1.03
N ARG A 30 25.33 13.89 0.79
CA ARG A 30 26.57 13.98 1.59
C ARG A 30 26.26 14.47 2.99
N ASN A 31 26.20 13.55 3.96
CA ASN A 31 26.38 13.90 5.36
C ASN A 31 27.81 14.44 5.56
N LEU A 32 27.94 15.50 6.38
CA LEU A 32 29.18 16.23 6.68
C LEU A 32 30.35 15.37 7.23
N PHE A 33 30.15 14.07 7.44
CA PHE A 33 31.13 13.14 8.03
C PHE A 33 31.50 11.94 7.14
N THR A 34 30.97 11.82 5.92
CA THR A 34 31.24 10.66 5.04
C THR A 34 31.53 11.10 3.59
N SER A 35 32.75 10.83 3.11
CA SER A 35 33.24 11.28 1.81
C SER A 35 32.75 10.44 0.61
N LYS A 36 32.23 9.24 0.86
CA LYS A 36 31.64 8.33 -0.15
C LYS A 36 30.22 7.94 0.27
N VAL A 37 29.23 8.31 -0.55
CA VAL A 37 27.83 7.87 -0.41
C VAL A 37 27.63 6.70 -1.37
N ASP A 38 27.41 5.51 -0.85
CA ASP A 38 27.10 4.34 -1.67
C ASP A 38 25.60 4.33 -2.01
N LEU A 39 25.25 4.97 -3.14
CA LEU A 39 23.87 5.04 -3.63
C LEU A 39 23.29 3.67 -4.02
N SER A 40 24.14 2.65 -4.20
CA SER A 40 23.71 1.28 -4.52
C SER A 40 23.13 0.53 -3.31
N LYS A 41 23.43 0.99 -2.08
CA LYS A 41 22.92 0.42 -0.82
C LYS A 41 21.70 1.13 -0.26
N ARG A 42 21.22 2.19 -0.93
CA ARG A 42 19.93 2.79 -0.58
C ARG A 42 18.82 1.84 -1.03
N ARG A 43 18.00 1.44 -0.05
CA ARG A 43 16.90 0.46 -0.09
C ARG A 43 16.16 0.43 -1.43
N ASP A 44 15.69 -0.75 -1.81
CA ASP A 44 14.92 -1.05 -3.03
C ASP A 44 13.53 -0.40 -3.04
N ALA A 45 13.44 0.92 -2.87
CA ALA A 45 12.21 1.71 -2.75
C ALA A 45 11.29 1.63 -3.99
N PHE A 46 11.85 1.22 -5.13
CA PHE A 46 11.14 1.07 -6.40
C PHE A 46 10.90 -0.38 -6.80
N SER A 47 11.40 -1.35 -6.02
CA SER A 47 11.17 -2.77 -6.26
C SER A 47 9.88 -3.22 -5.61
N LEU A 48 9.13 -4.05 -6.33
CA LEU A 48 7.93 -4.72 -5.81
C LEU A 48 8.30 -5.77 -4.77
N GLY A 49 9.36 -6.55 -5.00
CA GLY A 49 9.69 -7.72 -4.18
C GLY A 49 8.47 -8.63 -4.00
N GLU A 50 8.28 -9.15 -2.78
CA GLU A 50 7.14 -9.98 -2.41
C GLU A 50 5.93 -9.17 -1.91
N ARG A 51 5.91 -7.85 -2.13
CA ARG A 51 4.86 -6.99 -1.55
C ARG A 51 3.51 -7.14 -2.23
N ASP A 52 3.48 -7.62 -3.47
CA ASP A 52 2.28 -7.95 -4.23
C ASP A 52 1.49 -9.13 -3.64
N THR A 53 2.13 -10.00 -2.85
CA THR A 53 1.45 -11.05 -2.07
C THR A 53 0.32 -10.52 -1.18
N VAL A 54 0.34 -9.22 -0.85
CA VAL A 54 -0.76 -8.56 -0.13
C VAL A 54 -2.09 -8.64 -0.89
N LEU A 55 -2.03 -8.66 -2.23
CA LEU A 55 -3.18 -8.69 -3.14
C LEU A 55 -3.78 -10.10 -3.22
N ASP A 56 -2.97 -11.15 -3.13
CA ASP A 56 -3.45 -12.53 -3.04
C ASP A 56 -4.13 -12.83 -1.70
N GLN A 57 -3.77 -12.04 -0.69
CA GLN A 57 -4.19 -12.20 0.70
C GLN A 57 -5.31 -11.21 1.10
N VAL A 58 -6.05 -10.63 0.14
CA VAL A 58 -7.12 -9.65 0.42
C VAL A 58 -8.15 -10.18 1.42
N ASP A 59 -8.58 -11.43 1.28
CA ASP A 59 -9.58 -12.07 2.15
C ASP A 59 -8.96 -12.98 3.23
N SER A 60 -7.63 -12.97 3.37
CA SER A 60 -6.93 -13.72 4.43
C SER A 60 -7.26 -13.15 5.81
N ALA A 61 -7.18 -13.98 6.86
CA ALA A 61 -7.49 -13.55 8.22
C ALA A 61 -6.62 -12.36 8.68
N PRO A 62 -7.17 -11.44 9.50
CA PRO A 62 -6.38 -10.34 10.05
C PRO A 62 -5.17 -10.84 10.86
N VAL A 63 -4.06 -10.12 10.77
CA VAL A 63 -2.85 -10.36 11.53
C VAL A 63 -3.15 -10.37 13.02
N LEU A 64 -2.73 -11.44 13.70
CA LEU A 64 -2.78 -11.56 15.15
C LEU A 64 -1.62 -10.79 15.77
N VAL A 65 -1.92 -9.64 16.39
CA VAL A 65 -0.89 -8.73 16.91
C VAL A 65 0.07 -9.40 17.89
N HIS A 66 -0.43 -10.25 18.79
CA HIS A 66 0.41 -10.93 19.78
C HIS A 66 1.39 -11.90 19.14
N VAL A 67 0.97 -12.62 18.09
CA VAL A 67 1.84 -13.52 17.30
C VAL A 67 2.89 -12.69 16.56
N ALA A 68 2.44 -11.64 15.85
CA ALA A 68 3.34 -10.78 15.09
C ALA A 68 4.38 -10.07 15.98
N GLN A 69 4.02 -9.73 17.21
CA GLN A 69 4.96 -9.19 18.21
C GLN A 69 5.92 -10.25 18.74
N ALA A 70 5.44 -11.45 19.05
CA ALA A 70 6.27 -12.56 19.51
C ALA A 70 7.31 -12.99 18.46
N GLU A 71 6.94 -12.94 17.18
CA GLU A 71 7.81 -13.23 16.04
C GLU A 71 8.62 -12.02 15.57
N ALA A 72 8.52 -10.87 16.25
CA ALA A 72 9.21 -9.62 15.91
C ALA A 72 9.01 -9.18 14.44
N MET A 73 7.82 -9.44 13.88
CA MET A 73 7.50 -9.14 12.49
C MET A 73 7.63 -7.64 12.19
N LYS A 74 8.07 -7.34 10.97
CA LYS A 74 8.08 -6.01 10.39
C LYS A 74 7.19 -6.01 9.15
N LEU A 75 6.20 -5.13 9.14
CA LEU A 75 5.16 -5.12 8.11
C LEU A 75 5.21 -3.80 7.34
N PRO A 76 5.15 -3.84 6.01
CA PRO A 76 4.93 -2.64 5.24
C PRO A 76 3.49 -2.12 5.47
N TYR A 77 3.25 -0.85 5.18
CA TYR A 77 1.98 -0.22 5.55
C TYR A 77 0.77 -0.85 4.86
N GLU A 78 0.89 -1.24 3.59
CA GLU A 78 -0.19 -1.91 2.85
C GLU A 78 -0.61 -3.24 3.49
N ALA A 79 0.32 -3.99 4.10
CA ALA A 79 0.00 -5.22 4.81
C ALA A 79 -0.78 -4.94 6.11
N ILE A 80 -0.44 -3.85 6.81
CA ILE A 80 -1.16 -3.36 7.99
C ILE A 80 -2.56 -2.90 7.58
N HIS A 81 -2.65 -2.07 6.54
CA HIS A 81 -3.92 -1.54 6.04
C HIS A 81 -4.85 -2.67 5.60
N ARG A 82 -4.36 -3.65 4.85
CA ARG A 82 -5.08 -4.87 4.47
C ARG A 82 -5.67 -5.59 5.68
N SER A 83 -4.87 -5.76 6.73
CA SER A 83 -5.30 -6.43 7.97
C SER A 83 -6.39 -5.65 8.71
N VAL A 84 -6.24 -4.32 8.82
CA VAL A 84 -7.21 -3.43 9.46
C VAL A 84 -8.53 -3.42 8.70
N MET A 85 -8.46 -3.30 7.37
CA MET A 85 -9.62 -3.28 6.50
C MET A 85 -10.35 -4.63 6.49
N LYS A 86 -9.63 -5.75 6.46
CA LYS A 86 -10.25 -7.08 6.58
C LYS A 86 -11.04 -7.21 7.89
N HIS A 87 -10.43 -6.83 9.01
CA HIS A 87 -11.10 -6.87 10.31
C HIS A 87 -12.36 -5.98 10.31
N LEU A 88 -12.28 -4.77 9.75
CA LEU A 88 -13.43 -3.88 9.61
C LEU A 88 -14.52 -4.48 8.72
N MET A 89 -14.16 -5.02 7.56
CA MET A 89 -15.08 -5.63 6.59
C MET A 89 -15.83 -6.81 7.20
N ASP A 90 -15.16 -7.67 7.95
CA ASP A 90 -15.79 -8.81 8.62
C ASP A 90 -16.77 -8.35 9.70
N CYS A 91 -16.37 -7.40 10.55
CA CYS A 91 -17.28 -6.81 11.55
C CYS A 91 -18.47 -6.09 10.89
N ALA A 92 -18.23 -5.30 9.85
CA ALA A 92 -19.30 -4.59 9.14
C ALA A 92 -20.26 -5.57 8.46
N THR A 93 -19.75 -6.68 7.91
CA THR A 93 -20.54 -7.75 7.31
C THR A 93 -21.44 -8.40 8.37
N SER A 94 -20.88 -8.81 9.52
CA SER A 94 -21.66 -9.46 10.57
C SER A 94 -22.74 -8.54 11.13
N GLU A 95 -22.40 -7.27 11.39
CA GLU A 95 -23.35 -6.29 11.94
C GLU A 95 -24.43 -5.91 10.91
N TYR A 96 -24.08 -5.78 9.63
CA TYR A 96 -25.05 -5.53 8.57
C TYR A 96 -26.11 -6.63 8.50
N LEU A 97 -25.67 -7.90 8.49
CA LEU A 97 -26.57 -9.06 8.47
C LEU A 97 -27.41 -9.13 9.75
N PHE A 98 -26.81 -8.86 10.91
CA PHE A 98 -27.53 -8.80 12.17
C PHE A 98 -28.64 -7.74 12.13
N ILE A 99 -28.34 -6.51 11.69
CA ILE A 99 -29.30 -5.42 11.61
C ILE A 99 -30.46 -5.80 10.68
N LEU A 100 -30.16 -6.34 9.50
CA LEU A 100 -31.16 -6.79 8.54
C LEU A 100 -32.15 -7.79 9.16
N VAL A 101 -31.64 -8.79 9.87
CA VAL A 101 -32.46 -9.86 10.46
C VAL A 101 -33.21 -9.36 11.69
N PHE A 102 -32.52 -8.69 12.61
CA PHE A 102 -33.07 -8.29 13.90
C PHE A 102 -34.12 -7.18 13.76
N PHE A 103 -33.86 -6.17 12.92
CA PHE A 103 -34.78 -5.04 12.71
C PHE A 103 -35.73 -5.25 11.52
N LYS A 104 -35.69 -6.42 10.86
CA LYS A 104 -36.49 -6.76 9.67
C LYS A 104 -36.32 -5.75 8.53
N GLY A 105 -35.11 -5.25 8.35
CA GLY A 105 -34.77 -4.24 7.36
C GLY A 105 -33.45 -3.55 7.70
N PHE A 106 -32.84 -2.89 6.71
CA PHE A 106 -31.62 -2.15 6.94
C PHE A 106 -31.94 -0.77 7.53
N SER A 107 -31.25 -0.42 8.61
CA SER A 107 -31.25 0.94 9.17
C SER A 107 -29.85 1.54 9.07
N SER A 108 -29.69 2.52 8.19
CA SER A 108 -28.44 3.26 8.02
C SER A 108 -28.06 4.04 9.29
N GLU A 109 -29.05 4.55 10.03
CA GLU A 109 -28.84 5.24 11.30
C GLU A 109 -28.20 4.31 12.34
N VAL A 110 -28.73 3.09 12.51
CA VAL A 110 -28.18 2.10 13.44
C VAL A 110 -26.75 1.75 13.05
N PHE A 111 -26.49 1.48 11.77
CA PHE A 111 -25.14 1.19 11.29
C PHE A 111 -24.17 2.36 11.54
N ASN A 112 -24.58 3.60 11.24
CA ASN A 112 -23.76 4.78 11.45
C ASN A 112 -23.46 5.04 12.93
N ASN A 113 -24.41 4.77 13.82
CA ASN A 113 -24.20 4.87 15.26
C ASN A 113 -23.15 3.87 15.75
N LEU A 114 -23.05 2.68 15.14
CA LEU A 114 -22.04 1.67 15.46
C LEU A 114 -20.67 1.99 14.86
N PHE A 115 -20.62 2.37 13.58
CA PHE A 115 -19.38 2.40 12.81
C PHE A 115 -18.79 3.78 12.57
N SER A 116 -19.53 4.89 12.68
CA SER A 116 -19.04 6.24 12.32
C SER A 116 -17.66 6.55 12.91
N ARG A 117 -17.45 6.33 14.21
CA ARG A 117 -16.15 6.56 14.88
C ARG A 117 -15.04 5.65 14.36
N THR A 118 -15.37 4.41 14.00
CA THR A 118 -14.43 3.43 13.45
C THR A 118 -14.02 3.83 12.03
N LEU A 119 -14.99 4.25 11.20
CA LEU A 119 -14.74 4.74 9.85
C LEU A 119 -13.87 6.00 9.87
N SER A 120 -14.18 6.97 10.74
CA SER A 120 -13.37 8.18 10.92
C SER A 120 -11.94 7.85 11.32
N LEU A 121 -11.74 6.91 12.27
CA LEU A 121 -10.40 6.51 12.69
C LEU A 121 -9.57 5.91 11.55
N VAL A 122 -10.18 5.12 10.67
CA VAL A 122 -9.49 4.57 9.49
C VAL A 122 -9.05 5.69 8.55
N LEU A 123 -9.95 6.63 8.25
CA LEU A 123 -9.66 7.77 7.37
C LEU A 123 -8.58 8.69 7.96
N GLU A 124 -8.68 9.04 9.25
CA GLU A 124 -7.68 9.88 9.94
C GLU A 124 -6.30 9.23 9.95
N THR A 125 -6.24 7.92 10.17
CA THR A 125 -4.96 7.19 10.18
C THR A 125 -4.35 7.10 8.78
N LEU A 126 -5.18 6.88 7.76
CA LEU A 126 -4.73 6.90 6.38
C LEU A 126 -4.22 8.30 5.99
N ASP A 127 -4.95 9.36 6.35
CA ASP A 127 -4.53 10.75 6.09
C ASP A 127 -3.17 11.05 6.73
N GLY A 128 -2.99 10.69 7.99
CA GLY A 128 -1.72 10.83 8.70
C GLY A 128 -0.56 10.08 8.04
N TYR A 129 -0.80 8.87 7.53
CA TYR A 129 0.19 8.12 6.77
C TYR A 129 0.52 8.79 5.43
N LEU A 130 -0.51 9.21 4.67
CA LEU A 130 -0.34 9.81 3.35
C LEU A 130 0.42 11.13 3.42
N GLY A 131 0.26 11.91 4.49
CA GLY A 131 0.96 13.18 4.70
C GLY A 131 2.49 13.11 4.53
N ASN A 132 3.12 11.96 4.80
CA ASN A 132 4.56 11.78 4.64
C ASN A 132 4.96 10.52 3.83
N CYS A 133 4.02 9.89 3.13
CA CYS A 133 4.32 8.66 2.36
C CYS A 133 5.02 8.95 1.02
N HIS A 134 6.25 8.47 0.83
CA HIS A 134 7.02 8.64 -0.41
C HIS A 134 7.16 7.34 -1.23
N ASP A 135 6.48 6.29 -0.79
CA ASP A 135 6.53 4.95 -1.38
C ASP A 135 5.51 4.83 -2.52
N ILE A 136 5.99 5.00 -3.76
CA ILE A 136 5.15 4.93 -4.95
C ILE A 136 4.53 3.54 -5.14
N ILE A 137 5.28 2.47 -4.82
CA ILE A 137 4.82 1.10 -4.97
C ILE A 137 3.77 0.78 -3.89
N GLY A 138 4.01 1.19 -2.64
CA GLY A 138 3.04 1.05 -1.56
C GLY A 138 1.73 1.78 -1.84
N LEU A 139 1.77 2.97 -2.42
CA LEU A 139 0.57 3.70 -2.84
C LEU A 139 -0.21 2.98 -3.94
N LEU A 140 0.48 2.42 -4.95
CA LEU A 140 -0.17 1.61 -5.99
C LEU A 140 -0.81 0.34 -5.41
N LEU A 141 -0.11 -0.34 -4.51
CA LEU A 141 -0.64 -1.50 -3.80
C LEU A 141 -1.88 -1.15 -2.98
N LEU A 142 -1.90 0.00 -2.29
CA LEU A 142 -3.08 0.45 -1.54
C LEU A 142 -4.28 0.72 -2.45
N VAL A 143 -4.07 1.30 -3.64
CA VAL A 143 -5.15 1.51 -4.62
C VAL A 143 -5.73 0.15 -5.06
N LYS A 144 -4.86 -0.77 -5.48
CA LYS A 144 -5.25 -2.12 -5.91
C LYS A 144 -5.96 -2.91 -4.82
N LEU A 145 -5.44 -2.81 -3.60
CA LEU A 145 -6.01 -3.43 -2.42
C LEU A 145 -7.42 -2.87 -2.12
N THR A 146 -7.61 -1.56 -2.23
CA THR A 146 -8.92 -0.92 -2.02
C THR A 146 -9.93 -1.37 -3.08
N GLU A 147 -9.52 -1.47 -4.34
CA GLU A 147 -10.34 -2.03 -5.44
C GLU A 147 -10.74 -3.48 -5.15
N ALA A 148 -9.78 -4.33 -4.78
CA ALA A 148 -10.03 -5.74 -4.46
C ALA A 148 -10.96 -5.91 -3.25
N GLN A 149 -10.80 -5.09 -2.21
CA GLN A 149 -11.69 -5.07 -1.05
C GLN A 149 -13.12 -4.66 -1.43
N GLY A 150 -13.28 -3.71 -2.34
CA GLY A 150 -14.58 -3.37 -2.91
C GLY A 150 -15.24 -4.53 -3.64
N GLN A 151 -14.46 -5.29 -4.44
CA GLN A 151 -14.96 -6.51 -5.08
C GLN A 151 -15.40 -7.57 -4.06
N VAL A 152 -14.66 -7.73 -2.96
CA VAL A 152 -15.06 -8.64 -1.87
C VAL A 152 -16.38 -8.20 -1.23
N MET A 153 -16.55 -6.92 -0.91
CA MET A 153 -17.81 -6.41 -0.34
C MET A 153 -18.98 -6.54 -1.31
N ALA A 154 -18.76 -6.32 -2.61
CA ALA A 154 -19.76 -6.53 -3.65
C ALA A 154 -20.20 -8.00 -3.74
N ARG A 155 -19.25 -8.96 -3.69
CA ARG A 155 -19.55 -10.40 -3.64
C ARG A 155 -20.34 -10.78 -2.38
N ARG A 156 -20.06 -10.13 -1.25
CA ARG A 156 -20.81 -10.30 0.01
C ARG A 156 -22.20 -9.66 -0.03
N GLN A 157 -22.50 -8.83 -1.05
CA GLN A 157 -23.72 -8.03 -1.14
C GLN A 157 -23.91 -7.07 0.05
N VAL A 158 -22.81 -6.48 0.53
CA VAL A 158 -22.80 -5.58 1.69
C VAL A 158 -22.34 -4.17 1.26
N PRO A 159 -23.27 -3.23 0.97
CA PRO A 159 -22.92 -1.92 0.40
C PRO A 159 -22.50 -0.87 1.45
N VAL A 160 -22.53 -1.20 2.75
CA VAL A 160 -22.38 -0.21 3.84
C VAL A 160 -20.97 0.41 3.94
N LEU A 161 -19.98 -0.15 3.24
CA LEU A 161 -18.60 0.36 3.21
C LEU A 161 -18.23 1.05 1.89
N ASP A 162 -19.14 1.13 0.92
CA ASP A 162 -18.83 1.66 -0.42
C ASP A 162 -18.30 3.10 -0.36
N SER A 163 -18.94 3.95 0.45
CA SER A 163 -18.54 5.35 0.65
C SER A 163 -17.17 5.49 1.33
N LEU A 164 -16.81 4.56 2.22
CA LEU A 164 -15.49 4.52 2.85
C LEU A 164 -14.42 4.19 1.79
N LEU A 165 -14.65 3.14 1.01
CA LEU A 165 -13.70 2.67 -0.01
C LEU A 165 -13.49 3.73 -1.11
N GLU A 166 -14.56 4.39 -1.55
CA GLU A 166 -14.47 5.52 -2.48
C GLU A 166 -13.67 6.68 -1.90
N ARG A 167 -13.87 6.98 -0.60
CA ARG A 167 -13.11 8.03 0.09
C ARG A 167 -11.63 7.69 0.21
N ILE A 168 -11.29 6.45 0.56
CA ILE A 168 -9.91 5.94 0.60
C ILE A 168 -9.25 6.12 -0.78
N ASN A 169 -9.90 5.65 -1.85
CA ASN A 169 -9.40 5.82 -3.22
C ASN A 169 -9.18 7.30 -3.59
N SER A 170 -10.13 8.16 -3.22
CA SER A 170 -10.04 9.61 -3.47
C SER A 170 -8.89 10.31 -2.72
N MET A 171 -8.38 9.71 -1.63
CA MET A 171 -7.19 10.19 -0.90
C MET A 171 -5.89 9.64 -1.48
N LEU A 172 -5.90 8.38 -1.94
CA LEU A 172 -4.72 7.70 -2.49
C LEU A 172 -4.25 8.33 -3.80
N TRP A 173 -5.16 8.58 -4.76
CA TRP A 173 -4.80 9.08 -6.08
C TRP A 173 -4.08 10.45 -6.08
N PRO A 174 -4.56 11.47 -5.36
CA PRO A 174 -3.83 12.73 -5.23
C PRO A 174 -2.43 12.54 -4.66
N ARG A 175 -2.28 11.68 -3.64
CA ARG A 175 -0.97 11.44 -3.04
C ARG A 175 -0.01 10.73 -4.00
N LEU A 176 -0.49 9.70 -4.69
CA LEU A 176 0.27 8.98 -5.72
C LEU A 176 0.77 9.93 -6.80
N LYS A 177 -0.10 10.82 -7.30
CA LYS A 177 0.26 11.85 -8.27
C LYS A 177 1.41 12.73 -7.77
N VAL A 178 1.34 13.22 -6.54
CA VAL A 178 2.41 14.05 -5.95
C VAL A 178 3.75 13.30 -5.88
N VAL A 179 3.75 12.04 -5.45
CA VAL A 179 4.99 11.24 -5.37
C VAL A 179 5.58 10.98 -6.76
N LEU A 180 4.73 10.68 -7.75
CA LEU A 180 5.16 10.50 -9.13
C LEU A 180 5.71 11.79 -9.74
N GLU A 181 5.06 12.93 -9.50
CA GLU A 181 5.54 14.24 -9.95
C GLU A 181 6.89 14.61 -9.33
N ASN A 182 7.11 14.28 -8.06
CA ASN A 182 8.41 14.49 -7.41
C ASN A 182 9.52 13.66 -8.08
N ASN A 183 9.23 12.39 -8.39
CA ASN A 183 10.15 11.54 -9.14
C ASN A 183 10.42 12.07 -10.55
N LEU A 184 9.39 12.52 -11.26
CA LEU A 184 9.52 13.12 -12.59
C LEU A 184 10.36 14.40 -12.57
N LYS A 185 10.14 15.28 -11.59
CA LYS A 185 10.95 16.49 -11.39
C LYS A 185 12.42 16.13 -11.13
N SER A 186 12.67 15.11 -10.32
CA SER A 186 14.03 14.64 -10.01
C SER A 186 14.80 14.23 -11.27
N VAL A 187 14.15 13.46 -12.16
CA VAL A 187 14.75 13.01 -13.42
C VAL A 187 14.99 14.17 -14.39
N ARG A 188 14.03 15.10 -14.49
CA ARG A 188 14.16 16.27 -15.39
C ARG A 188 15.27 17.23 -14.97
N GLN A 189 15.54 17.34 -13.67
CA GLN A 189 16.55 18.25 -13.12
C GLN A 189 17.94 17.60 -13.04
N ALA A 190 18.03 16.28 -13.19
CA ALA A 190 19.29 15.56 -13.16
C ALA A 190 20.23 16.05 -14.27
N GLN A 191 21.48 16.39 -13.94
CA GLN A 191 22.47 16.90 -14.88
C GLN A 191 23.41 15.77 -15.38
N PRO A 192 23.25 15.24 -16.60
CA PRO A 192 23.96 14.06 -17.10
C PRO A 192 25.50 14.23 -17.13
N LYS A 193 25.96 15.47 -17.36
CA LYS A 193 27.34 15.77 -17.78
C LYS A 193 28.29 16.17 -16.65
N ARG A 194 27.82 16.45 -15.43
CA ARG A 194 28.69 17.04 -14.40
C ARG A 194 29.23 16.06 -13.36
N ARG A 195 28.53 14.97 -13.02
CA ARG A 195 28.88 14.15 -11.84
C ARG A 195 28.32 12.71 -11.85
N LEU A 196 27.90 12.16 -12.99
CA LEU A 196 27.25 10.83 -13.05
C LEU A 196 28.19 9.72 -13.59
N GLY A 197 29.50 9.99 -13.63
CA GLY A 197 30.51 9.07 -14.16
C GLY A 197 31.86 9.75 -14.31
N GLN A 198 32.56 9.99 -13.19
CA GLN A 198 34.02 10.19 -13.25
C GLN A 198 34.69 8.84 -13.01
N GLY A 199 34.77 8.05 -14.09
CA GLY A 199 35.32 6.70 -14.09
C GLY A 199 34.55 5.86 -15.11
N ALA A 200 35.27 5.11 -15.95
CA ALA A 200 34.69 4.16 -16.88
C ALA A 200 34.16 2.93 -16.13
N ASP A 201 33.10 3.12 -15.35
CA ASP A 201 32.32 2.01 -14.81
C ASP A 201 31.46 1.43 -15.94
N LEU A 202 31.64 0.14 -16.24
CA LEU A 202 30.84 -0.59 -17.24
C LEU A 202 29.42 -0.94 -16.75
N HIS A 203 29.05 -0.52 -15.54
CA HIS A 203 27.74 -0.81 -14.95
C HIS A 203 26.67 0.20 -15.39
N PRO A 204 25.40 -0.22 -15.53
CA PRO A 204 24.30 0.70 -15.77
C PRO A 204 24.22 1.75 -14.66
N HIS A 205 23.97 2.99 -15.05
CA HIS A 205 23.82 4.09 -14.11
C HIS A 205 22.69 3.82 -13.10
N TYR A 206 22.86 4.19 -11.82
CA TYR A 206 21.89 3.85 -10.77
C TYR A 206 20.47 4.39 -11.08
N THR A 207 20.35 5.55 -11.73
CA THR A 207 19.09 6.14 -12.19
C THR A 207 18.39 5.23 -13.20
N THR A 208 19.14 4.62 -14.12
CA THR A 208 18.62 3.65 -15.08
C THR A 208 18.08 2.41 -14.37
N ARG A 209 18.81 1.90 -13.37
CA ARG A 209 18.37 0.77 -12.54
C ARG A 209 17.07 1.10 -11.79
N ARG A 210 17.01 2.21 -11.05
CA ARG A 210 15.81 2.63 -10.31
C ARG A 210 14.60 2.87 -11.20
N TYR A 211 14.82 3.46 -12.37
CA TYR A 211 13.76 3.64 -13.37
C TYR A 211 13.26 2.29 -13.89
N ALA A 212 14.16 1.36 -14.21
CA ALA A 212 13.80 0.02 -14.65
C ALA A 212 13.03 -0.76 -13.56
N GLU A 213 13.48 -0.69 -12.30
CA GLU A 213 12.79 -1.31 -11.15
C GLU A 213 11.38 -0.74 -10.97
N LEU A 214 11.21 0.58 -11.05
CA LEU A 214 9.89 1.22 -10.95
C LEU A 214 8.97 0.76 -12.08
N VAL A 215 9.44 0.82 -13.33
CA VAL A 215 8.62 0.44 -14.49
C VAL A 215 8.28 -1.05 -14.46
N ALA A 216 9.23 -1.92 -14.09
CA ALA A 216 8.99 -3.35 -13.92
C ALA A 216 7.93 -3.60 -12.84
N SER A 217 8.04 -2.94 -11.68
CA SER A 217 7.07 -3.08 -10.58
C SER A 217 5.67 -2.59 -10.98
N MET A 218 5.57 -1.44 -11.65
CA MET A 218 4.31 -0.92 -12.17
C MET A 218 3.70 -1.85 -13.23
N HIS A 219 4.53 -2.41 -14.11
CA HIS A 219 4.08 -3.36 -15.13
C HIS A 219 3.57 -4.65 -14.50
N SER A 220 4.29 -5.23 -13.54
CA SER A 220 3.83 -6.42 -12.81
C SER A 220 2.48 -6.20 -12.15
N LEU A 221 2.30 -5.06 -11.46
CA LEU A 221 1.02 -4.71 -10.84
C LEU A 221 -0.12 -4.52 -11.85
N HIS A 222 0.17 -4.05 -13.06
CA HIS A 222 -0.83 -3.93 -14.12
C HIS A 222 -1.18 -5.28 -14.76
N VAL A 223 -0.20 -6.15 -14.99
CA VAL A 223 -0.43 -7.47 -15.59
C VAL A 223 -1.28 -8.34 -14.67
N SER A 224 -1.09 -8.25 -13.35
CA SER A 224 -1.92 -8.98 -12.38
C SER A 224 -3.42 -8.65 -12.47
N ASP A 225 -3.80 -7.48 -13.01
CA ASP A 225 -5.22 -7.15 -13.27
C ASP A 225 -5.82 -7.92 -14.46
N ASN A 226 -4.97 -8.33 -15.42
CA ASN A 226 -5.38 -8.89 -16.71
C ASN A 226 -5.45 -10.42 -16.72
N VAL A 227 -5.10 -11.09 -15.62
CA VAL A 227 -5.29 -12.53 -15.48
C VAL A 227 -6.69 -12.78 -14.93
N PRO A 228 -7.66 -13.28 -15.73
CA PRO A 228 -8.94 -13.70 -15.19
C PRO A 228 -8.67 -14.83 -14.19
N THR A 229 -9.11 -14.64 -12.95
CA THR A 229 -9.12 -15.68 -11.91
C THR A 229 -10.15 -16.75 -12.28
N ALA A 230 -9.84 -17.55 -13.30
CA ALA A 230 -10.57 -18.73 -13.68
C ALA A 230 -9.80 -19.97 -13.20
N THR A 231 -10.03 -20.32 -11.94
CA THR A 231 -9.91 -21.71 -11.48
C THR A 231 -11.12 -22.02 -10.63
N THR A 232 -12.26 -22.14 -11.31
CA THR A 232 -13.38 -22.94 -10.81
C THR A 232 -12.95 -24.39 -10.90
N THR A 233 -12.80 -25.02 -9.74
CA THR A 233 -12.84 -26.48 -9.58
C THR A 233 -14.11 -27.03 -10.24
N ALA A 234 -13.97 -27.85 -11.27
CA ALA A 234 -15.00 -28.79 -11.70
C ALA A 234 -14.37 -29.95 -12.49
N ASP A 235 -14.61 -31.15 -11.95
CA ASP A 235 -14.74 -32.44 -12.63
C ASP A 235 -13.52 -33.14 -13.22
N ALA A 236 -13.13 -34.24 -12.56
CA ALA A 236 -13.38 -35.56 -13.13
C ALA A 236 -13.48 -36.61 -12.02
N GLN A 237 -14.72 -36.94 -11.64
CA GLN A 237 -15.05 -38.30 -11.21
C GLN A 237 -14.82 -39.25 -12.38
N GLY A 238 -14.10 -40.34 -12.11
CA GLY A 238 -14.02 -41.55 -12.91
C GLY A 238 -13.89 -42.72 -11.95
#